data_AF-A0A6C0IRU6-F1
#
_entry.id   AF-A0A6C0IRU6-F1
#
_cell.length_a   1.000
_cell.length_b   1.000
_cell.length_c   1.000
_cell.angle_alpha   90.00
_cell.angle_beta   90.00
_cell.angle_gamma   90.00
#
_symmetry.space_group_name_H-M   'P 1'
#
loop_
_entity.id
_entity.type
_entity.pdbx_description
1 polymer ?
#
loop_
_entity_poly.entity_id
_entity_poly.type
_entity_poly.pdbx_seq_one_letter_code
_entity_poly.pdbx_strand_id
1 'polypeptide(L)'
;MSFEQQVQQWVTIDNQMKLLSEKMKDLREKKSELTEHLNEHIETNNLTNSSISLGDGQLKFVKVKETQPLTFKYLEACLGEIIKNEEQVKKIVEYVKTKREVKEVSEIKRLYKN
;
A
#
# COMPACT_ATOMS: atom_id res chain seq x y z
N MET A 1 -1.42 5.89 36.06
CA MET A 1 -1.08 4.59 35.44
C MET A 1 0.42 4.40 35.60
N SER A 2 0.87 3.28 36.17
CA SER A 2 2.31 3.03 36.35
C SER A 2 2.99 2.68 35.02
N PHE A 3 4.31 2.84 34.94
CA PHE A 3 5.09 2.45 33.76
C PHE A 3 4.85 0.98 33.38
N GLU A 4 4.81 0.08 34.36
CA GLU A 4 4.52 -1.34 34.16
C GLU A 4 3.13 -1.57 33.54
N GLN A 5 2.11 -0.83 33.99
CA GLN A 5 0.77 -0.87 33.41
C GLN A 5 0.76 -0.36 31.96
N GLN A 6 1.51 0.69 31.66
CA GLN A 6 1.64 1.22 30.29
C GLN A 6 2.31 0.20 29.36
N VAL A 7 3.38 -0.46 29.81
CA VAL A 7 4.05 -1.53 29.05
C VAL A 7 3.12 -2.72 28.85
N GLN A 8 2.39 -3.15 29.88
CA GLN A 8 1.44 -4.25 29.77
C GLN A 8 0.32 -3.93 28.76
N GLN A 9 -0.25 -2.72 28.82
CA GLN A 9 -1.27 -2.28 27.86
C GLN A 9 -0.72 -2.19 26.44
N TRP A 10 0.48 -1.66 26.26
CA TRP A 10 1.14 -1.60 24.97
C TRP A 10 1.30 -3.00 24.36
N VAL A 11 1.76 -3.98 25.15
CA VAL A 11 1.89 -5.38 24.70
C VAL A 11 0.53 -6.00 24.37
N THR A 12 -0.52 -5.73 25.15
CA THR A 12 -1.87 -6.21 24.85
C THR A 12 -2.39 -5.67 23.53
N ILE A 13 -2.22 -4.37 23.28
CA ILE A 13 -2.63 -3.71 22.03
C ILE A 13 -1.84 -4.29 20.85
N ASP A 14 -0.51 -4.42 20.98
CA ASP A 14 0.36 -5.00 19.95
C ASP A 14 -0.06 -6.43 19.58
N ASN A 15 -0.38 -7.28 20.56
CA ASN A 15 -0.92 -8.63 20.31
C ASN A 15 -2.25 -8.60 19.53
N GLN A 16 -3.17 -7.70 19.90
CA GLN A 16 -4.45 -7.57 19.21
C GLN A 16 -4.27 -7.09 17.77
N MET A 17 -3.39 -6.10 17.56
CA MET A 17 -3.03 -5.62 16.23
C MET A 17 -2.44 -6.73 15.36
N LYS A 18 -1.59 -7.60 15.93
CA LYS A 18 -1.03 -8.75 15.20
C LYS A 18 -2.15 -9.70 14.74
N LEU A 19 -3.04 -10.11 15.65
CA LEU A 19 -4.15 -11.02 15.33
C LEU A 19 -5.11 -10.43 14.28
N LEU A 20 -5.42 -9.13 14.38
CA LEU A 20 -6.26 -8.45 13.41
C LEU A 20 -5.56 -8.29 12.06
N SER A 21 -4.25 -8.03 12.05
CA SER A 21 -3.45 -7.95 10.83
C SER A 21 -3.41 -9.28 10.08
N GLU A 22 -3.26 -10.40 10.80
CA GLU A 22 -3.31 -11.75 10.20
C GLU A 22 -4.69 -12.02 9.57
N LYS A 23 -5.77 -11.78 10.30
CA LYS A 23 -7.13 -11.91 9.74
C LYS A 23 -7.38 -10.98 8.56
N MET A 24 -6.87 -9.75 8.63
CA MET A 24 -6.99 -8.78 7.55
C MET A 24 -6.24 -9.23 6.30
N LYS A 25 -5.09 -9.90 6.45
CA LYS A 25 -4.34 -10.50 5.35
C LYS A 25 -5.19 -11.57 4.66
N ASP A 26 -5.73 -12.53 5.40
CA ASP A 26 -6.56 -13.60 4.85
C ASP A 26 -7.81 -13.05 4.12
N LEU A 27 -8.46 -12.03 4.68
CA LEU A 27 -9.62 -11.40 4.05
C LEU A 27 -9.25 -10.63 2.77
N ARG A 28 -8.07 -10.00 2.73
CA ARG A 28 -7.57 -9.32 1.52
C ARG A 28 -7.27 -10.31 0.42
N GLU A 29 -6.65 -11.45 0.74
CA GLU A 29 -6.36 -12.51 -0.23
C GLU A 29 -7.66 -13.06 -0.82
N LYS A 30 -8.61 -13.49 0.01
CA LYS A 30 -9.92 -13.97 -0.44
C LYS A 30 -10.69 -12.93 -1.27
N LYS A 31 -10.64 -11.66 -0.87
CA LYS A 31 -11.28 -10.57 -1.64
C LYS A 31 -10.61 -10.38 -3.00
N SER A 32 -9.28 -10.47 -3.06
CA SER A 32 -8.52 -10.34 -4.31
C SER A 32 -8.88 -11.46 -5.28
N GLU A 33 -8.88 -12.71 -4.82
CA GLU A 33 -9.27 -13.88 -5.61
C GLU A 33 -10.69 -13.74 -6.17
N LEU A 34 -11.66 -13.38 -5.32
CA LEU A 34 -13.03 -13.14 -5.77
C LEU A 34 -13.13 -11.97 -6.77
N THR A 35 -12.35 -10.92 -6.57
CA THR A 35 -12.35 -9.76 -7.47
C THR A 35 -11.82 -10.13 -8.85
N GLU A 36 -10.79 -10.98 -8.93
CA GLU A 36 -10.24 -11.49 -10.18
C GLU A 36 -11.29 -12.30 -10.95
N HIS A 37 -11.92 -13.28 -10.31
CA HIS A 37 -13.00 -14.07 -10.92
C HIS A 37 -14.21 -13.22 -11.35
N LEU A 38 -14.59 -12.22 -10.55
CA LEU A 38 -15.67 -11.31 -10.93
C LEU A 38 -15.28 -10.48 -12.16
N ASN A 39 -14.07 -9.93 -12.20
CA ASN A 39 -13.59 -9.16 -13.34
C ASN A 39 -13.56 -10.01 -14.63
N GLU A 40 -13.08 -11.26 -14.56
CA GLU A 40 -13.11 -12.19 -15.70
C GLU A 40 -14.55 -12.40 -16.21
N HIS A 41 -15.50 -12.63 -15.30
CA HIS A 41 -16.90 -12.82 -15.65
C HIS A 41 -17.54 -11.55 -16.24
N ILE A 42 -17.22 -10.37 -15.69
CA ILE A 42 -17.70 -9.07 -16.18
C ILE A 42 -17.17 -8.77 -17.58
N GLU A 43 -15.89 -9.05 -17.83
CA GLU A 43 -15.29 -8.84 -19.15
C GLU A 43 -15.85 -9.83 -20.17
N THR A 44 -16.01 -11.10 -19.81
CA THR A 44 -16.61 -12.12 -20.70
C THR A 44 -18.06 -11.78 -21.09
N ASN A 45 -18.83 -11.19 -20.18
CA ASN A 45 -20.23 -10.84 -20.40
C ASN A 45 -20.45 -9.36 -20.80
N ASN A 46 -19.38 -8.58 -21.02
CA ASN A 46 -19.43 -7.15 -21.36
C ASN A 46 -20.26 -6.28 -20.36
N LEU A 47 -20.21 -6.60 -19.07
CA LEU A 47 -20.98 -5.92 -18.00
C LEU A 47 -20.27 -4.69 -17.42
N THR A 48 -19.33 -4.10 -18.16
CA THR A 48 -18.37 -3.08 -17.73
C THR A 48 -18.96 -1.73 -17.33
N ASN A 49 -20.28 -1.56 -17.44
CA ASN A 49 -21.02 -0.36 -17.02
C ASN A 49 -22.28 -0.72 -16.19
N SER A 50 -22.40 -1.97 -15.76
CA SER A 50 -23.53 -2.44 -14.98
C SER A 50 -23.38 -2.10 -13.50
N SER A 51 -24.50 -1.89 -12.82
CA SER A 51 -24.57 -1.64 -11.38
C SER A 51 -25.49 -2.64 -10.69
N ILE A 52 -25.05 -3.18 -9.57
CA ILE A 52 -25.86 -4.04 -8.70
C ILE A 52 -26.29 -3.21 -7.49
N SER A 53 -27.58 -3.13 -7.22
CA SER A 53 -28.11 -2.47 -6.02
C SER A 53 -28.09 -3.45 -4.84
N LEU A 54 -27.57 -3.00 -3.71
CA LEU A 54 -27.49 -3.69 -2.44
C LEU A 54 -28.32 -2.90 -1.41
N GLY A 55 -28.76 -3.53 -0.32
CA GLY A 55 -29.56 -2.86 0.71
C GLY A 55 -28.86 -1.65 1.34
N ASP A 56 -27.53 -1.63 1.32
CA ASP A 56 -26.65 -0.60 1.89
C ASP A 56 -25.95 0.28 0.82
N GLY A 57 -26.19 0.06 -0.48
CA GLY A 57 -25.53 0.85 -1.53
C GLY A 57 -25.64 0.26 -2.93
N GLN A 58 -24.70 0.63 -3.81
CA GLN A 58 -24.61 0.07 -5.16
C GLN A 58 -23.17 -0.31 -5.49
N LEU A 59 -22.99 -1.44 -6.17
CA LEU A 59 -21.71 -1.89 -6.68
C LEU A 59 -21.65 -1.62 -8.18
N LYS A 60 -20.72 -0.75 -8.60
CA LYS A 60 -20.49 -0.41 -10.01
C LYS A 60 -19.19 -1.04 -10.48
N PHE A 61 -19.25 -1.68 -11.64
CA PHE A 61 -18.06 -2.16 -12.33
C PHE A 61 -17.58 -1.07 -13.26
N VAL A 62 -16.41 -0.51 -13.00
CA VAL A 62 -15.84 0.60 -13.78
C VAL A 62 -14.35 0.37 -14.00
N LYS A 63 -13.85 0.77 -15.16
CA LYS A 63 -12.41 0.83 -15.43
C LYS A 63 -11.87 2.16 -14.89
N VAL A 64 -11.00 2.09 -13.89
CA VAL A 64 -10.31 3.26 -13.34
C VAL A 64 -8.93 3.39 -13.99
N LYS A 65 -8.51 4.63 -14.25
CA LYS A 65 -7.12 4.90 -14.67
C LYS A 65 -6.28 5.05 -13.42
N GLU A 66 -5.40 4.09 -13.16
CA GLU A 66 -4.42 4.18 -12.10
C GLU A 66 -3.16 4.88 -12.61
N THR A 67 -2.74 5.96 -11.94
CA THR A 67 -1.50 6.66 -12.27
C THR A 67 -0.37 6.05 -11.46
N GLN A 68 0.71 5.68 -12.13
CA GLN A 68 1.88 5.10 -11.47
C GLN A 68 2.44 6.02 -10.37
N PRO A 69 2.91 5.47 -9.24
CA PRO A 69 3.51 6.27 -8.18
C PRO A 69 4.81 6.92 -8.66
N LEU A 70 5.07 8.15 -8.17
CA LEU A 70 6.31 8.89 -8.41
C LEU A 70 7.47 8.28 -7.60
N THR A 71 7.98 7.15 -8.09
CA THR A 71 9.15 6.47 -7.53
C THR A 71 10.44 7.13 -8.01
N PHE A 72 11.54 6.97 -7.27
CA PHE A 72 12.85 7.43 -7.73
C PHE A 72 13.26 6.78 -9.05
N LYS A 73 12.88 5.52 -9.28
CA LYS A 73 13.12 4.81 -10.55
C LYS A 73 12.34 5.45 -11.71
N TYR A 74 11.09 5.81 -11.48
CA TYR A 74 10.29 6.52 -12.47
C TYR A 74 10.85 7.92 -12.76
N LEU A 75 11.26 8.64 -11.72
CA LEU A 75 11.92 9.94 -11.85
C LEU A 75 13.23 9.84 -12.64
N GLU A 76 14.06 8.83 -12.35
CA GLU A 76 15.32 8.57 -13.07
C GLU A 76 15.05 8.29 -14.56
N ALA A 77 14.07 7.44 -14.88
CA ALA A 77 13.68 7.15 -16.26
C ALA A 77 13.23 8.40 -17.00
N CYS A 78 12.31 9.19 -16.42
CA CYS A 78 11.86 10.44 -17.02
C CYS A 78 12.98 11.46 -17.22
N LEU A 79 13.90 11.58 -16.25
CA LEU A 79 15.06 12.46 -16.38
C LEU A 79 16.05 11.96 -17.43
N GLY A 80 16.24 10.65 -17.57
CA GLY A 80 17.09 10.02 -18.59
C GLY A 80 16.58 10.21 -20.03
N GLU A 81 15.26 10.29 -20.22
CA GLU A 81 14.66 10.61 -21.52
C GLU A 81 14.96 12.05 -21.98
N ILE A 82 15.14 12.97 -21.02
CA ILE A 82 15.34 14.40 -21.29
C ILE A 82 16.83 14.77 -21.28
N ILE A 83 17.62 14.17 -20.40
CA ILE A 83 19.02 14.49 -20.15
C ILE A 83 19.90 13.34 -20.67
N LYS A 84 20.65 13.59 -21.74
CA LYS A 84 21.57 12.59 -22.36
C LYS A 84 22.72 12.15 -21.45
N ASN A 85 23.02 12.92 -20.41
CA ASN A 85 24.07 12.62 -19.45
C ASN A 85 23.51 11.84 -18.25
N GLU A 86 23.69 10.52 -18.25
CA GLU A 86 23.25 9.63 -17.17
C GLU A 86 23.85 9.98 -15.81
N GLU A 87 25.10 10.48 -15.75
CA GLU A 87 25.70 10.87 -14.47
C GLU A 87 24.98 12.07 -13.85
N GLN A 88 24.53 13.01 -14.68
CA GLN A 88 23.78 14.17 -14.23
C GLN A 88 22.40 13.76 -13.70
N VAL A 89 21.73 12.82 -14.37
CA VAL A 89 20.46 12.25 -13.91
C VAL A 89 20.61 11.59 -12.54
N LYS A 90 21.62 10.74 -12.37
CA LYS A 90 21.92 10.10 -11.08
C LYS A 90 22.20 11.11 -9.97
N LYS A 91 22.96 12.17 -10.26
CA LYS A 91 23.23 13.27 -9.31
C LYS A 91 21.94 13.98 -8.88
N ILE A 92 21.02 14.23 -9.81
CA ILE A 92 19.73 14.88 -9.50
C ILE A 92 18.89 13.97 -8.59
N VAL A 93 18.77 12.68 -8.92
CA VAL A 93 18.00 11.72 -8.11
C VAL A 93 18.59 11.61 -6.70
N GLU A 94 19.92 11.52 -6.58
CA GLU A 94 20.60 11.47 -5.29
C GLU A 94 20.42 12.78 -4.49
N TYR A 95 20.43 13.92 -5.16
CA TYR A 95 20.15 15.22 -4.53
C TYR A 95 18.73 15.27 -3.95
N VAL A 96 17.73 14.81 -4.70
CA VAL A 96 16.33 14.74 -4.20
C VAL A 96 16.24 13.78 -3.02
N LYS A 97 16.92 12.63 -3.07
CA LYS A 97 16.93 11.63 -2.01
C LYS A 97 17.55 12.19 -0.71
N THR A 98 18.66 12.90 -0.81
CA THR A 98 19.38 13.47 0.34
C THR A 98 18.70 14.70 0.93
N LYS A 99 17.97 15.48 0.12
CA LYS A 99 17.18 16.62 0.60
C LYS A 99 15.85 16.25 1.25
N ARG A 100 15.34 15.03 1.07
CA ARG A 100 14.16 14.58 1.79
C ARG A 100 14.46 14.56 3.29
N GLU A 101 13.60 15.22 4.05
CA GLU A 101 13.70 15.29 5.50
C GLU A 101 13.61 13.88 6.10
N VAL A 102 14.68 13.44 6.76
CA VAL A 102 14.71 12.20 7.53
C VAL A 102 14.52 12.57 8.99
N LYS A 103 13.38 12.18 9.57
CA LYS A 103 13.12 12.34 11.01
C LYS A 103 13.47 11.04 11.71
N GLU A 104 14.40 11.10 12.65
CA GLU A 104 14.63 10.02 13.61
C GLU A 104 13.51 10.06 14.66
N VAL A 105 12.70 9.01 14.70
CA VAL A 105 11.62 8.85 15.69
C VAL A 105 11.95 7.69 16.61
N SER A 106 11.79 7.89 17.92
CA SER A 106 11.94 6.82 18.89
C SER A 106 10.81 5.81 18.71
N GLU A 107 11.17 4.54 18.47
CA GLU A 107 10.22 3.46 18.21
C GLU A 107 10.38 2.34 19.25
N ILE A 108 9.26 1.82 19.77
CA ILE A 108 9.24 0.63 20.62
C ILE A 108 9.13 -0.58 19.70
N LYS A 109 10.18 -1.42 19.65
CA LYS A 109 10.20 -2.65 18.86
C LYS A 109 10.06 -3.87 19.76
N ARG A 110 9.14 -4.78 19.39
CA ARG A 110 9.03 -6.09 20.02
C ARG A 110 9.88 -7.11 19.26
N LEU A 111 10.77 -7.80 19.99
CA LEU A 111 11.56 -8.91 19.45
C LEU A 111 10.95 -10.23 19.91
N TYR A 112 10.74 -11.16 18.97
CA TYR A 112 10.31 -12.52 19.28
C TYR A 112 11.54 -13.43 19.26
N LYS A 113 11.63 -14.36 20.23
CA LYS A 113 12.61 -15.45 20.13
C LYS A 113 12.08 -16.44 19.07
N ASN A 114 12.92 -16.71 18.08
CA ASN A 114 12.69 -17.80 17.12
C ASN A 114 12.72 -19.15 17.83
#